data_AF-M2T333-F1
#
_entry.id   AF-M2T333-F1
#
_cell.length_a   1.000
_cell.length_b   1.000
_cell.length_c   1.000
_cell.angle_alpha   90.00
_cell.angle_beta   90.00
_cell.angle_gamma   90.00
#
_symmetry.space_group_name_H-M   'P 1'
#
loop_
_entity.id
_entity.type
_entity.pdbx_description
1 polymer ?
#
loop_
_entity_poly.entity_id
_entity_poly.type
_entity_poly.pdbx_seq_one_letter_code
_entity_poly.pdbx_strand_id
1 'polypeptide(L)'
;MSRSTRPSFDSDFSLDDNDEESQCRQTCRPRSRIQTLKYLSFLTLAVSLIFYLTHTPTSSLSPPILPSSPFLASDPSSTPPQDSKFRSKIGKATASFGPKDTTYEAAISSHHTHDTIHSYPHFILRERMLPGLWSKHAFLLTLLGTELSKPAEHRLHWLFWHDRDTILMNPNVPLEVFLPPPEKEVGGNRTGRDVNLIVTNDRHGLNNGVFFLRVSEWAVRFLSASLSLREWDAHVTLKYSEQSAMEIVGGRPHFSPNIIHVPQRWFNAYPPPSTTSPPPSAPSAARKGSLLIHFASNRDGKRPERMAQWQRIAGSPGNEWNKPLNETRYITEIDEFWRRLGEGEDEGGVVSDIGARKWE
;
A
#
# COMPACT_ATOMS: atom_id res chain seq x y z
N MET A 1 27.38 -48.41 36.04
CA MET A 1 27.48 -49.77 35.48
C MET A 1 26.58 -49.84 34.25
N SER A 2 26.96 -50.27 33.06
CA SER A 2 28.29 -50.57 32.51
C SER A 2 28.33 -50.20 31.02
N ARG A 3 29.52 -49.79 30.56
CA ARG A 3 30.09 -49.98 29.21
C ARG A 3 29.69 -51.35 28.60
N SER A 4 29.69 -51.59 27.29
CA SER A 4 30.73 -51.27 26.29
C SER A 4 30.21 -51.61 24.86
N THR A 5 30.81 -51.29 23.70
CA THR A 5 32.05 -50.57 23.31
C THR A 5 31.85 -49.93 21.90
N ARG A 6 32.77 -49.09 21.43
CA ARG A 6 33.08 -48.89 19.99
C ARG A 6 34.32 -49.73 19.59
N PRO A 7 34.60 -49.94 18.30
CA PRO A 7 35.96 -49.97 17.77
C PRO A 7 36.37 -48.61 17.20
N SER A 8 37.67 -48.43 16.98
CA SER A 8 38.31 -47.11 16.82
C SER A 8 39.59 -47.23 16.01
N PHE A 9 39.83 -46.28 15.09
CA PHE A 9 41.13 -46.06 14.41
C PHE A 9 41.57 -47.25 13.50
N ASP A 10 42.47 -47.12 12.53
CA ASP A 10 43.47 -46.08 12.28
C ASP A 10 43.59 -45.67 10.79
N SER A 11 44.39 -44.64 10.54
CA SER A 11 44.90 -44.23 9.22
C SER A 11 45.92 -45.22 8.65
N ASP A 12 46.12 -45.24 7.31
CA ASP A 12 47.47 -44.96 6.79
C ASP A 12 47.54 -44.57 5.30
N PHE A 13 48.73 -44.09 4.88
CA PHE A 13 49.00 -43.37 3.63
C PHE A 13 50.18 -43.99 2.84
N SER A 14 49.92 -44.51 1.64
CA SER A 14 50.90 -44.84 0.59
C SER A 14 50.11 -45.18 -0.69
N LEU A 15 50.30 -44.59 -1.88
CA LEU A 15 51.52 -44.37 -2.68
C LEU A 15 52.25 -45.68 -3.03
N ASP A 16 51.78 -46.31 -4.10
CA ASP A 16 52.61 -47.15 -4.97
C ASP A 16 52.85 -46.38 -6.28
N ASP A 17 54.12 -46.07 -6.56
CA ASP A 17 54.61 -45.67 -7.86
C ASP A 17 54.76 -46.90 -8.75
N ASN A 18 54.41 -46.80 -10.04
CA ASN A 18 55.16 -47.35 -11.17
C ASN A 18 54.42 -47.02 -12.49
N ASP A 19 55.02 -46.13 -13.29
CA ASP A 19 55.24 -46.30 -14.74
C ASP A 19 55.88 -45.04 -15.34
N GLU A 20 57.13 -44.75 -14.92
CA GLU A 20 58.04 -43.94 -15.72
C GLU A 20 58.63 -44.81 -16.85
N GLU A 21 58.03 -44.82 -18.05
CA GLU A 21 58.82 -44.87 -19.30
C GLU A 21 58.03 -44.42 -20.55
N SER A 22 57.89 -43.10 -20.73
CA SER A 22 57.51 -42.52 -22.03
C SER A 22 58.32 -41.26 -22.34
N GLN A 23 59.62 -41.51 -22.50
CA GLN A 23 60.67 -40.70 -23.13
C GLN A 23 60.36 -39.23 -23.47
N CYS A 24 61.05 -38.38 -22.72
CA CYS A 24 61.49 -37.03 -23.09
C CYS A 24 61.83 -36.86 -24.59
N ARG A 25 60.88 -36.30 -25.37
CA ARG A 25 61.15 -35.65 -26.67
C ARG A 25 60.24 -34.44 -26.90
N GLN A 26 60.46 -33.36 -26.14
CA GLN A 26 60.17 -31.98 -26.61
C GLN A 26 60.85 -30.91 -25.75
N THR A 27 62.17 -30.82 -25.92
CA THR A 27 62.88 -29.58 -26.32
C THR A 27 62.34 -28.24 -25.79
N CYS A 28 63.18 -27.57 -25.00
CA CYS A 28 63.09 -26.17 -24.59
C CYS A 28 62.49 -25.26 -25.69
N ARG A 29 61.29 -24.72 -25.46
CA ARG A 29 60.73 -23.63 -26.28
C ARG A 29 61.08 -22.26 -25.67
N PRO A 30 61.51 -21.27 -26.47
CA PRO A 30 61.77 -19.93 -25.95
C PRO A 30 60.49 -19.29 -25.45
N ARG A 31 60.56 -18.53 -24.33
CA ARG A 31 59.44 -17.72 -23.82
C ARG A 31 58.90 -16.84 -24.95
N SER A 32 57.66 -17.09 -25.39
CA SER A 32 57.12 -16.38 -26.54
C SER A 32 56.87 -14.92 -26.20
N ARG A 33 57.15 -14.02 -27.16
CA ARG A 33 56.94 -12.56 -27.00
C ARG A 33 55.51 -12.20 -26.58
N ILE A 34 54.56 -13.09 -26.85
CA ILE A 34 53.13 -12.95 -26.52
C ILE A 34 52.88 -13.03 -25.00
N GLN A 35 53.61 -13.86 -24.25
CA GLN A 35 53.47 -13.91 -22.79
C GLN A 35 54.01 -12.63 -22.13
N THR A 36 55.19 -12.15 -22.54
CA THR A 36 55.75 -10.88 -22.03
C THR A 36 54.85 -9.68 -22.33
N LEU A 37 54.25 -9.62 -23.53
CA LEU A 37 53.26 -8.58 -23.89
C LEU A 37 52.02 -8.59 -22.97
N LYS A 38 51.51 -9.77 -22.58
CA LYS A 38 50.37 -9.87 -21.65
C LYS A 38 50.69 -9.34 -20.26
N TYR A 39 51.84 -9.70 -19.69
CA TYR A 39 52.25 -9.19 -18.37
C TYR A 39 52.53 -7.69 -18.38
N LEU A 40 53.12 -7.16 -19.47
CA LEU A 40 53.34 -5.72 -19.62
C LEU A 40 52.01 -4.94 -19.68
N SER A 41 51.01 -5.46 -20.41
CA SER A 41 49.68 -4.84 -20.50
C SER A 41 48.94 -4.81 -19.15
N PHE A 42 49.01 -5.89 -18.37
CA PHE A 42 48.47 -5.91 -17.00
C PHE A 42 49.18 -4.92 -16.08
N LEU A 43 50.51 -4.81 -16.17
CA LEU A 43 51.27 -3.85 -15.39
C LEU A 43 50.90 -2.40 -15.75
N THR A 44 50.75 -2.08 -17.04
CA THR A 44 50.31 -0.73 -17.46
C THR A 44 48.91 -0.41 -16.95
N LEU A 45 47.96 -1.35 -17.01
CA LEU A 45 46.60 -1.15 -16.49
C LEU A 45 46.59 -0.92 -14.97
N ALA A 46 47.38 -1.68 -14.21
CA ALA A 46 47.52 -1.50 -12.77
C ALA A 46 48.13 -0.15 -12.40
N VAL A 47 49.20 0.28 -13.09
CA VAL A 47 49.83 1.59 -12.86
C VAL A 47 48.91 2.74 -13.24
N SER A 48 48.19 2.64 -14.37
CA SER A 48 47.19 3.65 -14.75
C SER A 48 46.03 3.74 -13.76
N LEU A 49 45.56 2.62 -13.21
CA LEU A 49 44.52 2.60 -12.18
C LEU A 49 45.01 3.23 -10.86
N ILE A 50 46.23 2.92 -10.42
CA ILE A 50 46.85 3.53 -9.23
C ILE A 50 47.05 5.04 -9.46
N PHE A 51 47.51 5.47 -10.64
CA PHE A 51 47.64 6.88 -10.96
C PHE A 51 46.28 7.59 -10.94
N TYR A 52 45.25 6.99 -11.54
CA TYR A 52 43.89 7.55 -11.50
C TYR A 52 43.38 7.71 -10.06
N LEU A 53 43.50 6.67 -9.23
CA LEU A 53 43.04 6.69 -7.83
C LEU A 53 43.85 7.62 -6.91
N THR A 54 45.09 7.95 -7.26
CA THR A 54 45.97 8.83 -6.45
C THR A 54 46.03 10.27 -6.95
N HIS A 55 45.70 10.53 -8.21
CA HIS A 55 45.78 11.86 -8.84
C HIS A 55 44.43 12.44 -9.28
N THR A 56 43.30 11.78 -9.05
CA THR A 56 42.01 12.48 -9.04
C THR A 56 41.98 13.40 -7.81
N PRO A 57 41.98 14.75 -7.97
CA PRO A 57 41.81 15.63 -6.83
C PRO A 57 40.42 15.38 -6.24
N THR A 58 40.37 15.13 -4.93
CA THR A 58 39.11 15.02 -4.18
C THR A 58 38.43 16.38 -4.14
N SER A 59 37.67 16.69 -5.19
CA SER A 59 36.70 17.78 -5.16
C SER A 59 35.65 17.42 -4.12
N SER A 60 35.71 18.09 -2.96
CA SER A 60 34.72 18.03 -1.90
C SER A 60 33.43 18.72 -2.35
N LEU A 61 32.77 18.14 -3.34
CA LEU A 61 31.42 18.46 -3.72
C LEU A 61 30.51 17.91 -2.61
N SER A 62 30.07 18.79 -1.72
CA SER A 62 28.85 18.57 -0.96
C SER A 62 27.78 18.04 -1.93
N PRO A 63 27.04 16.98 -1.58
CA PRO A 63 26.00 16.47 -2.47
C PRO A 63 25.05 17.62 -2.81
N PRO A 64 24.68 17.81 -4.10
CA PRO A 64 23.75 18.85 -4.46
C PRO A 64 22.47 18.61 -3.67
N ILE A 65 22.07 19.61 -2.87
CA ILE A 65 20.76 19.62 -2.23
C ILE A 65 19.76 19.62 -3.38
N LEU A 66 19.23 18.43 -3.70
CA LEU A 66 18.18 18.29 -4.69
C LEU A 66 17.02 19.17 -4.21
N PRO A 67 16.62 20.20 -4.97
CA PRO A 67 15.43 20.95 -4.62
C PRO A 67 14.28 19.94 -4.62
N SER A 68 13.65 19.78 -3.46
CA SER A 68 12.50 18.90 -3.29
C SER A 68 11.35 19.48 -4.09
N SER A 69 11.25 19.10 -5.37
CA SER A 69 10.08 19.40 -6.20
C SER A 69 8.85 18.85 -5.46
N PRO A 70 7.93 19.70 -4.99
CA PRO A 70 6.70 19.21 -4.39
C PRO A 70 5.98 18.42 -5.48
N PHE A 71 5.52 17.20 -5.14
CA PHE A 71 4.71 16.41 -6.04
C PHE A 71 3.53 17.26 -6.52
N LEU A 72 3.46 17.49 -7.84
CA LEU A 72 2.42 18.28 -8.46
C LEU A 72 1.06 17.64 -8.16
N ALA A 73 0.30 18.28 -7.27
CA ALA A 73 -1.15 18.20 -7.32
C ALA A 73 -1.60 18.62 -8.74
N SER A 74 -2.61 17.95 -9.28
CA SER A 74 -3.02 18.15 -10.66
C SER A 74 -3.58 19.56 -10.91
N ASP A 75 -3.06 20.18 -11.97
CA ASP A 75 -3.52 21.39 -12.67
C ASP A 75 -3.27 22.77 -12.02
N PRO A 76 -2.31 23.57 -12.55
CA PRO A 76 -2.05 24.94 -12.09
C PRO A 76 -3.01 26.00 -12.68
N SER A 77 -4.01 25.61 -13.50
CA SER A 77 -4.99 26.57 -14.06
C SER A 77 -6.11 26.98 -13.08
N SER A 78 -6.17 26.37 -11.89
CA SER A 78 -7.00 26.86 -10.79
C SER A 78 -6.19 27.75 -9.84
N THR A 79 -6.41 29.06 -9.92
CA THR A 79 -5.99 29.98 -8.85
C THR A 79 -6.64 29.50 -7.56
N PRO A 80 -5.89 29.08 -6.53
CA PRO A 80 -6.51 28.60 -5.30
C PRO A 80 -7.29 29.76 -4.66
N PRO A 81 -8.54 29.56 -4.22
CA PRO A 81 -9.24 30.56 -3.43
C PRO A 81 -8.40 30.88 -2.19
N GLN A 82 -7.93 32.13 -2.10
CA GLN A 82 -7.18 32.64 -0.95
C GLN A 82 -8.07 32.83 0.30
N ASP A 83 -8.88 31.83 0.68
CA ASP A 83 -9.65 31.92 1.93
C ASP A 83 -10.11 30.56 2.53
N SER A 84 -9.35 29.47 2.36
CA SER A 84 -9.53 28.28 3.21
C SER A 84 -8.62 28.35 4.44
N LYS A 85 -9.10 28.99 5.51
CA LYS A 85 -8.39 29.03 6.82
C LYS A 85 -8.09 27.65 7.43
N PHE A 86 -8.71 26.59 6.93
CA PHE A 86 -8.41 25.21 7.28
C PHE A 86 -8.33 24.34 6.02
N ARG A 87 -7.11 23.93 5.65
CA ARG A 87 -6.89 22.82 4.71
C ARG A 87 -7.42 21.54 5.35
N SER A 88 -8.10 20.68 4.59
CA SER A 88 -8.57 19.40 5.12
C SER A 88 -7.43 18.59 5.73
N LYS A 89 -7.74 17.87 6.81
CA LYS A 89 -6.81 16.97 7.52
C LYS A 89 -6.78 15.56 6.93
N ILE A 90 -7.55 15.30 5.88
CA ILE A 90 -7.53 14.04 5.12
C ILE A 90 -7.03 14.33 3.71
N GLY A 91 -6.14 13.49 3.17
CA GLY A 91 -5.81 13.50 1.75
C GLY A 91 -6.18 12.17 1.09
N LYS A 92 -6.70 12.21 -0.13
CA LYS A 92 -6.96 10.99 -0.92
C LYS A 92 -5.70 10.52 -1.64
N ALA A 93 -5.54 9.21 -1.76
CA ALA A 93 -4.47 8.59 -2.54
C ALA A 93 -5.01 7.46 -3.42
N THR A 94 -4.59 7.43 -4.68
CA THR A 94 -4.88 6.34 -5.61
C THR A 94 -3.70 6.15 -6.59
N ALA A 95 -3.76 5.11 -7.43
CA ALA A 95 -2.76 4.87 -8.46
C ALA A 95 -3.36 4.32 -9.76
N SER A 96 -2.89 4.84 -10.90
CA SER A 96 -3.27 4.38 -12.23
C SER A 96 -2.07 4.44 -13.17
N PHE A 97 -1.57 3.26 -13.54
CA PHE A 97 -0.36 3.09 -14.35
C PHE A 97 -0.67 2.67 -15.79
N GLY A 98 0.27 2.98 -16.69
CA GLY A 98 0.28 2.51 -18.07
C GLY A 98 -0.56 3.38 -19.01
N PRO A 99 -0.98 2.85 -20.17
CA PRO A 99 -1.84 3.58 -21.10
C PRO A 99 -3.11 4.08 -20.42
N LYS A 100 -3.55 5.30 -20.76
CA LYS A 100 -4.80 5.87 -20.26
C LYS A 100 -5.98 5.00 -20.70
N ASP A 101 -6.71 4.49 -19.73
CA ASP A 101 -7.97 3.77 -19.93
C ASP A 101 -9.11 4.68 -19.47
N THR A 102 -9.98 5.04 -20.41
CA THR A 102 -11.07 6.01 -20.20
C THR A 102 -12.01 5.63 -19.06
N THR A 103 -12.16 4.34 -18.76
CA THR A 103 -13.06 3.86 -17.71
C THR A 103 -12.47 4.09 -16.32
N TYR A 104 -11.18 3.79 -16.12
CA TYR A 104 -10.52 4.04 -14.83
C TYR A 104 -10.22 5.54 -14.63
N GLU A 105 -9.92 6.30 -15.70
CA GLU A 105 -9.78 7.76 -15.59
C GLU A 105 -11.13 8.43 -15.26
N ALA A 106 -12.26 7.96 -15.81
CA ALA A 106 -13.58 8.43 -15.40
C ALA A 106 -13.92 8.07 -13.95
N ALA A 107 -13.55 6.87 -13.50
CA ALA A 107 -13.73 6.44 -12.12
C ALA A 107 -12.91 7.32 -11.13
N ILE A 108 -11.64 7.60 -11.42
CA ILE A 108 -10.83 8.55 -10.65
C ILE A 108 -11.47 9.95 -10.68
N SER A 109 -11.90 10.42 -11.85
CA SER A 109 -12.57 11.72 -12.01
C SER A 109 -13.88 11.85 -11.20
N SER A 110 -14.58 10.75 -10.91
CA SER A 110 -15.79 10.78 -10.06
C SER A 110 -15.53 11.34 -8.65
N HIS A 111 -14.29 11.25 -8.16
CA HIS A 111 -13.91 11.77 -6.84
C HIS A 111 -13.80 13.31 -6.82
N HIS A 112 -13.58 13.96 -7.97
CA HIS A 112 -13.24 15.39 -8.04
C HIS A 112 -14.29 16.31 -7.40
N THR A 113 -15.59 16.07 -7.63
CA THR A 113 -16.66 16.87 -7.03
C THR A 113 -16.63 16.82 -5.50
N HIS A 114 -16.35 15.65 -4.93
CA HIS A 114 -16.22 15.44 -3.48
C HIS A 114 -14.91 16.05 -2.95
N ASP A 115 -13.82 15.99 -3.71
CA ASP A 115 -12.56 16.65 -3.37
C ASP A 115 -12.73 18.17 -3.30
N THR A 116 -13.48 18.77 -4.24
CA THR A 116 -13.82 20.20 -4.24
C THR A 116 -14.72 20.59 -3.07
N ILE A 117 -15.80 19.84 -2.81
CA ILE A 117 -16.77 20.16 -1.74
C ILE A 117 -16.11 20.16 -0.36
N HIS A 118 -15.25 19.18 -0.09
CA HIS A 118 -14.64 18.98 1.24
C HIS A 118 -13.17 19.42 1.33
N SER A 119 -12.63 20.04 0.27
CA SER A 119 -11.24 20.52 0.18
C SER A 119 -10.17 19.45 0.43
N TYR A 120 -10.39 18.22 -0.06
CA TYR A 120 -9.39 17.14 0.03
C TYR A 120 -8.32 17.28 -1.07
N PRO A 121 -7.02 17.31 -0.74
CA PRO A 121 -5.97 17.06 -1.74
C PRO A 121 -6.03 15.60 -2.21
N HIS A 122 -5.91 15.38 -3.52
CA HIS A 122 -5.96 14.06 -4.13
C HIS A 122 -4.63 13.75 -4.84
N PHE A 123 -3.89 12.77 -4.33
CA PHE A 123 -2.61 12.33 -4.87
C PHE A 123 -2.80 11.10 -5.77
N ILE A 124 -2.39 11.19 -7.04
CA ILE A 124 -2.55 10.11 -8.01
C ILE A 124 -1.16 9.66 -8.48
N LEU A 125 -0.72 8.47 -8.09
CA LEU A 125 0.51 7.90 -8.64
C LEU A 125 0.26 7.42 -10.08
N ARG A 126 0.99 8.02 -11.03
CA ARG A 126 0.90 7.70 -12.46
C ARG A 126 1.97 6.73 -12.94
N GLU A 127 3.13 6.70 -12.28
CA GLU A 127 4.26 5.84 -12.64
C GLU A 127 4.41 4.66 -11.68
N ARG A 128 4.77 3.49 -12.22
CA ARG A 128 4.94 2.28 -11.41
C ARG A 128 6.25 2.35 -10.62
N MET A 129 6.15 2.41 -9.29
CA MET A 129 7.32 2.38 -8.39
C MET A 129 7.87 0.96 -8.19
N LEU A 130 6.99 -0.03 -8.03
CA LEU A 130 7.32 -1.43 -7.76
C LEU A 130 6.44 -2.40 -8.57
N PRO A 131 6.89 -3.64 -8.83
CA PRO A 131 6.11 -4.63 -9.57
C PRO A 131 4.71 -4.91 -8.98
N GLY A 132 3.74 -5.15 -9.85
CA GLY A 132 2.37 -5.46 -9.43
C GLY A 132 1.71 -4.34 -8.64
N LEU A 133 0.95 -4.71 -7.61
CA LEU A 133 0.17 -3.81 -6.76
C LEU A 133 1.00 -3.23 -5.58
N TRP A 134 2.25 -3.68 -5.37
CA TRP A 134 3.15 -3.17 -4.33
C TRP A 134 3.47 -1.67 -4.45
N SER A 135 3.28 -1.07 -5.62
CA SER A 135 3.37 0.39 -5.81
C SER A 135 2.43 1.16 -4.85
N LYS A 136 1.30 0.56 -4.42
CA LYS A 136 0.39 1.09 -3.38
C LYS A 136 1.17 1.42 -2.09
N HIS A 137 1.97 0.47 -1.61
CA HIS A 137 2.74 0.60 -0.37
C HIS A 137 3.90 1.59 -0.51
N ALA A 138 4.64 1.52 -1.62
CA ALA A 138 5.75 2.45 -1.89
C ALA A 138 5.27 3.91 -1.96
N PHE A 139 4.12 4.16 -2.60
CA PHE A 139 3.54 5.49 -2.70
C PHE A 139 3.07 6.03 -1.36
N LEU A 140 2.33 5.21 -0.60
CA LEU A 140 1.88 5.60 0.74
C LEU A 140 3.06 5.87 1.68
N LEU A 141 4.16 5.11 1.60
CA LEU A 141 5.40 5.42 2.33
C LEU A 141 6.01 6.78 1.92
N THR A 142 5.98 7.13 0.63
CA THR A 142 6.43 8.45 0.15
C THR A 142 5.54 9.57 0.66
N LEU A 143 4.21 9.40 0.64
CA LEU A 143 3.26 10.37 1.18
C LEU A 143 3.43 10.52 2.70
N LEU A 144 3.53 9.42 3.45
CA LEU A 144 3.77 9.43 4.89
C LEU A 144 5.07 10.16 5.25
N GLY A 145 6.17 9.88 4.56
CA GLY A 145 7.45 10.58 4.76
C GLY A 145 7.34 12.08 4.47
N THR A 146 6.60 12.45 3.41
CA THR A 146 6.36 13.84 3.01
C THR A 146 5.46 14.59 4.00
N GLU A 147 4.49 13.93 4.62
CA GLU A 147 3.64 14.53 5.65
C GLU A 147 4.33 14.57 7.02
N LEU A 148 5.12 13.54 7.38
CA LEU A 148 5.85 13.50 8.65
C LEU A 148 7.02 14.49 8.72
N SER A 149 7.59 14.91 7.58
CA SER A 149 8.62 15.96 7.51
C SER A 149 8.09 17.38 7.70
N LYS A 150 6.76 17.57 7.79
CA LYS A 150 6.12 18.85 8.07
C LYS A 150 5.83 19.02 9.57
N PRO A 151 5.72 20.28 10.06
CA PRO A 151 5.15 20.57 11.37
C PRO A 151 3.76 19.95 11.56
N ALA A 152 3.42 19.57 12.79
CA ALA A 152 2.24 18.77 13.11
C ALA A 152 0.92 19.46 12.74
N GLU A 153 0.89 20.78 12.86
CA GLU A 153 -0.19 21.69 12.50
C GLU A 153 -0.42 21.75 10.98
N HIS A 154 0.61 21.53 10.16
CA HIS A 154 0.57 21.68 8.70
C HIS A 154 0.43 20.37 7.92
N ARG A 155 0.70 19.22 8.55
CA ARG A 155 0.50 17.91 7.91
C ARG A 155 -0.96 17.47 7.87
N LEU A 156 -1.24 16.57 6.94
CA LEU A 156 -2.42 15.73 6.96
C LEU A 156 -2.40 14.84 8.22
N HIS A 157 -3.57 14.54 8.77
CA HIS A 157 -3.73 13.59 9.87
C HIS A 157 -4.02 12.18 9.34
N TRP A 158 -4.67 12.07 8.19
CA TRP A 158 -5.06 10.80 7.58
C TRP A 158 -4.86 10.80 6.06
N LEU A 159 -4.56 9.62 5.52
CA LEU A 159 -4.64 9.29 4.11
C LEU A 159 -5.82 8.35 3.90
N PHE A 160 -6.68 8.67 2.92
CA PHE A 160 -7.74 7.81 2.44
C PHE A 160 -7.27 7.15 1.13
N TRP A 161 -6.88 5.88 1.19
CA TRP A 161 -6.56 5.12 0.00
C TRP A 161 -7.84 4.64 -0.68
N HIS A 162 -7.91 4.75 -2.01
CA HIS A 162 -8.87 3.99 -2.81
C HIS A 162 -8.22 3.45 -4.09
N ASP A 163 -8.56 2.22 -4.48
CA ASP A 163 -8.13 1.64 -5.76
C ASP A 163 -8.84 2.34 -6.94
N ARG A 164 -8.20 2.32 -8.12
CA ARG A 164 -8.70 3.02 -9.32
C ARG A 164 -9.98 2.44 -9.92
N ASP A 165 -10.45 1.30 -9.42
CA ASP A 165 -11.73 0.68 -9.73
C ASP A 165 -12.79 0.96 -8.65
N THR A 166 -12.71 2.13 -8.01
CA THR A 166 -13.79 2.71 -7.21
C THR A 166 -14.49 3.84 -7.95
N ILE A 167 -15.82 3.90 -7.87
CA ILE A 167 -16.62 5.04 -8.35
C ILE A 167 -17.29 5.70 -7.16
N LEU A 168 -17.06 7.00 -6.99
CA LEU A 168 -17.72 7.81 -5.98
C LEU A 168 -19.18 8.07 -6.39
N MET A 169 -20.10 7.73 -5.50
CA MET A 169 -21.56 7.76 -5.76
C MET A 169 -22.27 8.88 -5.01
N ASN A 170 -21.78 9.26 -3.82
CA ASN A 170 -22.37 10.31 -2.99
C ASN A 170 -21.32 11.34 -2.55
N PRO A 171 -21.23 12.51 -3.22
CA PRO A 171 -20.26 13.54 -2.87
C PRO A 171 -20.58 14.30 -1.58
N ASN A 172 -21.77 14.16 -0.98
CA ASN A 172 -22.13 14.88 0.25
C ASN A 172 -21.59 14.22 1.54
N VAL A 173 -20.96 13.04 1.45
CA VAL A 173 -20.49 12.28 2.61
C VAL A 173 -19.03 12.65 2.92
N PRO A 174 -18.75 13.48 3.95
CA PRO A 174 -17.38 13.81 4.33
C PRO A 174 -16.68 12.56 4.88
N LEU A 175 -15.40 12.40 4.56
CA LEU A 175 -14.56 11.29 5.01
C LEU A 175 -14.34 11.31 6.53
N GLU A 176 -14.39 12.48 7.16
CA GLU A 176 -14.28 12.66 8.60
C GLU A 176 -15.34 11.87 9.38
N VAL A 177 -16.52 11.59 8.79
CA VAL A 177 -17.59 10.84 9.46
C VAL A 177 -17.16 9.42 9.84
N PHE A 178 -16.21 8.82 9.11
CA PHE A 178 -15.72 7.45 9.35
C PHE A 178 -14.58 7.37 10.37
N LEU A 179 -14.04 8.51 10.81
CA LEU A 179 -12.92 8.54 11.74
C LEU A 179 -13.40 8.44 13.20
N PRO A 180 -12.64 7.78 14.09
CA PRO A 180 -12.96 7.78 15.51
C PRO A 180 -12.76 9.19 16.11
N PRO A 181 -13.70 9.69 16.93
CA PRO A 181 -13.47 10.91 17.69
C PRO A 181 -12.29 10.71 18.66
N PRO A 182 -11.31 11.63 18.74
CA PRO A 182 -10.06 11.39 19.47
C PRO A 182 -10.21 10.96 20.93
N GLU A 183 -11.15 11.53 21.67
CA GLU A 183 -11.39 11.22 23.09
C GLU A 183 -12.36 10.05 23.32
N LYS A 184 -12.94 9.46 22.26
CA LYS A 184 -13.90 8.37 22.40
C LYS A 184 -13.14 7.08 22.73
N GLU A 185 -13.53 6.38 23.78
CA GLU A 185 -13.06 5.03 24.07
C GLU A 185 -13.38 4.08 22.90
N VAL A 186 -12.43 3.20 22.58
CA VAL A 186 -12.56 2.15 21.54
C VAL A 186 -12.21 0.76 22.10
N GLY A 187 -12.36 0.59 23.41
CA GLY A 187 -12.17 -0.67 24.13
C GLY A 187 -10.70 -1.00 24.43
N GLY A 188 -10.48 -1.63 25.59
CA GLY A 188 -9.14 -2.06 26.03
C GLY A 188 -8.21 -0.93 26.49
N ASN A 189 -8.75 0.09 27.16
CA ASN A 189 -8.03 1.31 27.59
C ASN A 189 -7.38 2.07 26.42
N ARG A 190 -8.05 2.10 25.26
CA ARG A 190 -7.64 2.81 24.05
C ARG A 190 -8.71 3.82 23.67
N THR A 191 -8.25 4.93 23.09
CA THR A 191 -9.10 6.01 22.58
C THR A 191 -9.04 6.09 21.05
N GLY A 192 -9.86 6.93 20.44
CA GLY A 192 -9.78 7.26 19.03
C GLY A 192 -8.43 7.84 18.57
N ARG A 193 -7.54 8.26 19.49
CA ARG A 193 -6.14 8.60 19.16
C ARG A 193 -5.29 7.38 18.78
N ASP A 194 -5.57 6.22 19.37
CA ASP A 194 -4.76 5.01 19.24
C ASP A 194 -5.02 4.25 17.93
N VAL A 195 -6.18 4.49 17.29
CA VAL A 195 -6.50 3.92 15.97
C VAL A 195 -5.62 4.55 14.90
N ASN A 196 -4.87 3.73 14.16
CA ASN A 196 -3.98 4.16 13.08
C ASN A 196 -4.38 3.61 11.70
N LEU A 197 -5.16 2.54 11.64
CA LEU A 197 -5.64 1.93 10.39
C LEU A 197 -7.12 1.57 10.54
N ILE A 198 -7.97 2.03 9.62
CA ILE A 198 -9.39 1.65 9.54
C ILE A 198 -9.59 0.90 8.23
N VAL A 199 -9.93 -0.39 8.34
CA VAL A 199 -10.03 -1.34 7.23
C VAL A 199 -11.39 -2.02 7.21
N THR A 200 -11.64 -2.77 6.15
CA THR A 200 -12.86 -3.54 5.96
C THR A 200 -12.49 -4.97 5.60
N ASN A 201 -13.32 -5.92 6.02
CA ASN A 201 -13.20 -7.31 5.62
C ASN A 201 -14.30 -7.66 4.62
N ASP A 202 -13.97 -8.52 3.66
CA ASP A 202 -14.97 -9.22 2.86
C ASP A 202 -14.94 -10.73 3.18
N ARG A 203 -15.67 -11.54 2.42
CA ARG A 203 -15.72 -13.02 2.55
C ARG A 203 -14.37 -13.75 2.36
N HIS A 204 -13.29 -13.03 2.12
CA HIS A 204 -11.94 -13.53 1.86
C HIS A 204 -10.89 -12.98 2.83
N GLY A 205 -11.27 -12.18 3.83
CA GLY A 205 -10.37 -11.55 4.79
C GLY A 205 -10.32 -10.04 4.63
N LEU A 206 -9.21 -9.43 5.05
CA LEU A 206 -8.94 -8.00 4.89
C LEU A 206 -9.00 -7.61 3.41
N ASN A 207 -9.73 -6.53 3.09
CA ASN A 207 -9.78 -5.93 1.77
C ASN A 207 -9.12 -4.54 1.80
N ASN A 208 -8.00 -4.37 1.08
CA ASN A 208 -7.22 -3.12 1.06
C ASN A 208 -7.55 -2.21 -0.13
N GLY A 209 -8.69 -2.45 -0.80
CA GLY A 209 -9.17 -1.63 -1.91
C GLY A 209 -9.52 -0.20 -1.48
N VAL A 210 -10.12 -0.04 -0.30
CA VAL A 210 -10.35 1.27 0.33
C VAL A 210 -10.10 1.18 1.83
N PHE A 211 -9.32 2.11 2.38
CA PHE A 211 -9.00 2.19 3.81
C PHE A 211 -8.50 3.57 4.24
N PHE A 212 -8.54 3.83 5.54
CA PHE A 212 -7.95 5.02 6.16
C PHE A 212 -6.67 4.66 6.89
N LEU A 213 -5.61 5.44 6.68
CA LEU A 213 -4.30 5.27 7.33
C LEU A 213 -3.88 6.60 7.97
N ARG A 214 -3.63 6.61 9.29
CA ARG A 214 -3.19 7.80 10.01
C ARG A 214 -1.77 8.15 9.57
N VAL A 215 -1.49 9.44 9.43
CA VAL A 215 -0.12 9.94 9.26
C VAL A 215 0.60 9.84 10.61
N SER A 216 1.36 8.76 10.78
CA SER A 216 2.09 8.45 12.01
C SER A 216 3.34 7.61 11.74
N GLU A 217 4.24 7.54 12.71
CA GLU A 217 5.39 6.61 12.67
C GLU A 217 4.91 5.14 12.61
N TRP A 218 3.80 4.82 13.30
CA TRP A 218 3.18 3.50 13.24
C TRP A 218 2.86 3.10 11.80
N ALA A 219 2.30 4.01 10.99
CA ALA A 219 1.95 3.74 9.60
C ALA A 219 3.18 3.47 8.73
N VAL A 220 4.29 4.18 8.97
CA VAL A 220 5.57 3.93 8.29
C VAL A 220 6.10 2.55 8.65
N ARG A 221 6.11 2.19 9.94
CA ARG A 221 6.55 0.87 10.42
C ARG A 221 5.67 -0.26 9.85
N PHE A 222 4.36 -0.09 9.87
CA PHE A 222 3.37 -1.05 9.39
C PHE A 222 3.50 -1.33 7.89
N LEU A 223 3.54 -0.26 7.06
CA LEU A 223 3.69 -0.43 5.60
C LEU A 223 5.08 -0.94 5.23
N SER A 224 6.14 -0.55 5.95
CA SER A 224 7.48 -1.09 5.73
C SER A 224 7.54 -2.59 6.03
N ALA A 225 6.96 -3.03 7.16
CA ALA A 225 6.89 -4.44 7.53
C ALA A 225 6.02 -5.26 6.55
N SER A 226 4.94 -4.68 6.04
CA SER A 226 4.08 -5.30 5.01
C SER A 226 4.79 -5.43 3.66
N LEU A 227 5.49 -4.37 3.23
CA LEU A 227 6.24 -4.35 1.97
C LEU A 227 7.43 -5.32 1.98
N SER A 228 8.15 -5.41 3.10
CA SER A 228 9.34 -6.27 3.27
C SER A 228 9.03 -7.70 3.69
N LEU A 229 7.75 -8.08 3.85
CA LEU A 229 7.33 -9.38 4.40
C LEU A 229 8.05 -10.58 3.79
N ARG A 230 8.27 -10.59 2.46
CA ARG A 230 8.95 -11.68 1.75
C ARG A 230 10.47 -11.69 1.88
N GLU A 231 11.09 -10.59 2.27
CA GLU A 231 12.54 -10.47 2.40
C GLU A 231 13.06 -11.14 3.68
N TRP A 232 12.22 -11.23 4.71
CA TRP A 232 12.57 -11.87 5.99
C TRP A 232 11.74 -13.13 6.30
N ASP A 233 10.63 -13.37 5.59
CA ASP A 233 9.97 -14.68 5.51
C ASP A 233 9.74 -15.07 4.03
N ALA A 234 10.73 -15.75 3.45
CA ALA A 234 10.69 -16.22 2.07
C ALA A 234 9.67 -17.37 1.84
N HIS A 235 9.13 -17.97 2.90
CA HIS A 235 8.17 -19.07 2.84
C HIS A 235 6.72 -18.60 3.05
N VAL A 236 6.51 -17.32 3.33
CA VAL A 236 5.19 -16.73 3.55
C VAL A 236 4.26 -16.94 2.35
N THR A 237 3.16 -17.65 2.57
CA THR A 237 2.13 -17.84 1.54
C THR A 237 1.17 -16.66 1.55
N LEU A 238 1.25 -15.83 0.50
CA LEU A 238 0.32 -14.71 0.31
C LEU A 238 -0.78 -15.14 -0.68
N LYS A 239 -2.03 -15.20 -0.19
CA LYS A 239 -3.24 -15.54 -0.97
C LYS A 239 -3.54 -14.48 -2.03
N TYR A 240 -3.36 -13.23 -1.67
CA TYR A 240 -3.28 -12.06 -2.55
C TYR A 240 -1.84 -11.53 -2.51
N SER A 241 -1.54 -10.38 -3.10
CA SER A 241 -0.21 -9.75 -2.98
C SER A 241 -0.10 -8.97 -1.65
N GLU A 242 0.07 -7.66 -1.73
CA GLU A 242 0.23 -6.75 -0.59
C GLU A 242 -0.97 -6.71 0.36
N GLN A 243 -2.18 -7.06 -0.09
CA GLN A 243 -3.35 -7.22 0.78
C GLN A 243 -3.14 -8.30 1.85
N SER A 244 -2.68 -9.49 1.46
CA SER A 244 -2.37 -10.56 2.43
C SER A 244 -1.15 -10.22 3.29
N ALA A 245 -0.26 -9.36 2.81
CA ALA A 245 0.85 -8.87 3.62
C ALA A 245 0.38 -7.93 4.74
N MET A 246 -0.52 -6.97 4.43
CA MET A 246 -1.17 -6.12 5.44
C MET A 246 -1.94 -6.95 6.47
N GLU A 247 -2.62 -8.02 6.04
CA GLU A 247 -3.37 -8.93 6.91
C GLU A 247 -2.44 -9.68 7.89
N ILE A 248 -1.37 -10.31 7.38
CA ILE A 248 -0.38 -11.07 8.18
C ILE A 248 0.45 -10.16 9.11
N VAL A 249 0.76 -8.94 8.68
CA VAL A 249 1.45 -7.95 9.53
C VAL A 249 0.50 -7.36 10.56
N GLY A 250 -0.74 -7.07 10.17
CA GLY A 250 -1.77 -6.53 11.05
C GLY A 250 -2.13 -7.44 12.21
N GLY A 251 -2.14 -8.76 12.00
CA GLY A 251 -2.39 -9.75 13.06
C GLY A 251 -1.31 -9.84 14.16
N ARG A 252 -0.22 -9.07 14.09
CA ARG A 252 0.87 -9.12 15.10
C ARG A 252 0.54 -8.25 16.32
N PRO A 253 0.93 -8.66 17.54
CA PRO A 253 0.67 -7.88 18.77
C PRO A 253 1.18 -6.42 18.76
N HIS A 254 2.18 -6.08 17.93
CA HIS A 254 2.67 -4.71 17.79
C HIS A 254 1.79 -3.82 16.91
N PHE A 255 0.96 -4.40 16.04
CA PHE A 255 0.15 -3.67 15.06
C PHE A 255 -1.36 -3.82 15.32
N SER A 256 -1.85 -5.01 15.66
CA SER A 256 -3.28 -5.28 15.86
C SER A 256 -4.00 -4.31 16.81
N PRO A 257 -3.41 -3.82 17.94
CA PRO A 257 -4.11 -2.91 18.85
C PRO A 257 -4.38 -1.51 18.27
N ASN A 258 -3.90 -1.19 17.07
CA ASN A 258 -4.11 0.09 16.41
C ASN A 258 -4.92 -0.03 15.10
N ILE A 259 -5.43 -1.23 14.80
CA ILE A 259 -6.27 -1.51 13.63
C ILE A 259 -7.72 -1.60 14.11
N ILE A 260 -8.66 -1.04 13.34
CA ILE A 260 -10.10 -1.20 13.54
C ILE A 260 -10.72 -1.71 12.24
N HIS A 261 -11.57 -2.74 12.35
CA HIS A 261 -12.41 -3.20 11.25
C HIS A 261 -13.80 -2.57 11.34
N VAL A 262 -14.34 -2.15 10.20
CA VAL A 262 -15.68 -1.53 10.11
C VAL A 262 -16.56 -2.23 9.07
N PRO A 263 -17.90 -2.02 9.09
CA PRO A 263 -18.81 -2.57 8.09
C PRO A 263 -18.37 -2.26 6.65
N GLN A 264 -18.12 -3.30 5.84
CA GLN A 264 -17.56 -3.14 4.48
C GLN A 264 -18.33 -2.12 3.63
N ARG A 265 -19.66 -2.12 3.70
CA ARG A 265 -20.51 -1.22 2.92
C ARG A 265 -20.31 0.28 3.22
N TRP A 266 -19.56 0.65 4.27
CA TRP A 266 -19.39 2.06 4.62
C TRP A 266 -18.57 2.82 3.57
N PHE A 267 -17.43 2.28 3.16
CA PHE A 267 -16.56 2.92 2.16
C PHE A 267 -15.86 1.93 1.22
N ASN A 268 -16.08 0.61 1.35
CA ASN A 268 -15.46 -0.41 0.49
C ASN A 268 -16.51 -1.36 -0.12
N ALA A 269 -17.67 -0.78 -0.42
CA ALA A 269 -18.89 -1.51 -0.78
C ALA A 269 -18.84 -2.09 -2.20
N TYR A 270 -19.32 -3.32 -2.37
CA TYR A 270 -19.46 -3.96 -3.68
C TYR A 270 -20.72 -3.51 -4.41
N PRO A 271 -20.77 -3.58 -5.75
CA PRO A 271 -21.96 -3.23 -6.51
C PRO A 271 -23.14 -4.09 -6.04
N PRO A 272 -24.35 -3.52 -5.86
CA PRO A 272 -25.53 -4.32 -5.58
C PRO A 272 -25.80 -5.29 -6.75
N PRO A 273 -26.44 -6.45 -6.50
CA PRO A 273 -26.71 -7.46 -7.54
C PRO A 273 -27.58 -6.94 -8.71
N SER A 274 -28.31 -5.84 -8.47
CA SER A 274 -29.19 -5.18 -9.43
C SER A 274 -29.28 -3.69 -9.07
N THR A 275 -29.51 -2.85 -10.07
CA THR A 275 -29.76 -1.41 -9.90
C THR A 275 -31.22 -1.07 -9.59
N THR A 276 -32.15 -2.04 -9.74
CA THR A 276 -33.61 -1.81 -9.69
C THR A 276 -34.35 -2.72 -8.70
N SER A 277 -33.66 -3.69 -8.09
CA SER A 277 -34.23 -4.63 -7.11
C SER A 277 -34.19 -4.05 -5.69
N PRO A 278 -34.97 -4.59 -4.72
CA PRO A 278 -34.93 -4.14 -3.32
C PRO A 278 -33.51 -4.13 -2.74
N PRO A 279 -33.24 -3.27 -1.72
CA PRO A 279 -31.89 -3.02 -1.22
C PRO A 279 -31.19 -4.32 -0.81
N PRO A 280 -29.91 -4.50 -1.19
CA PRO A 280 -29.23 -5.77 -1.05
C PRO A 280 -29.12 -6.17 0.43
N SER A 281 -29.47 -7.44 0.71
CA SER A 281 -29.28 -8.06 2.01
C SER A 281 -27.82 -8.40 2.31
N ALA A 282 -26.95 -8.44 1.30
CA ALA A 282 -25.54 -8.72 1.47
C ALA A 282 -24.85 -7.59 2.27
N PRO A 283 -24.18 -7.89 3.42
CA PRO A 283 -23.49 -6.87 4.22
C PRO A 283 -22.35 -6.14 3.49
N SER A 284 -21.84 -6.71 2.40
CA SER A 284 -20.80 -6.15 1.56
C SER A 284 -21.31 -5.17 0.50
N ALA A 285 -22.60 -5.14 0.20
CA ALA A 285 -23.14 -4.44 -0.96
C ALA A 285 -23.51 -2.98 -0.65
N ALA A 286 -23.28 -2.10 -1.63
CA ALA A 286 -23.59 -0.67 -1.56
C ALA A 286 -25.10 -0.41 -1.57
N ARG A 287 -25.52 0.71 -0.99
CA ARG A 287 -26.92 1.14 -0.89
C ARG A 287 -27.08 2.59 -1.33
N LYS A 288 -28.30 3.01 -1.69
CA LYS A 288 -28.59 4.42 -2.02
C LYS A 288 -28.09 5.33 -0.88
N GLY A 289 -27.25 6.31 -1.19
CA GLY A 289 -26.57 7.16 -0.21
C GLY A 289 -25.15 6.73 0.16
N SER A 290 -24.69 5.53 -0.22
CA SER A 290 -23.30 5.09 0.01
C SER A 290 -22.28 6.02 -0.67
N LEU A 291 -21.16 6.28 0.01
CA LEU A 291 -20.05 7.11 -0.46
C LEU A 291 -19.56 6.69 -1.86
N LEU A 292 -19.24 5.40 -2.03
CA LEU A 292 -18.63 4.86 -3.25
C LEU A 292 -18.98 3.38 -3.47
N ILE A 293 -18.66 2.87 -4.66
CA ILE A 293 -18.71 1.45 -5.03
C ILE A 293 -17.33 1.00 -5.52
N HIS A 294 -16.82 -0.10 -4.98
CA HIS A 294 -15.57 -0.75 -5.37
C HIS A 294 -15.84 -1.99 -6.25
N PHE A 295 -15.31 -1.98 -7.47
CA PHE A 295 -15.50 -3.03 -8.47
C PHE A 295 -14.42 -4.13 -8.37
N ALA A 296 -14.21 -4.64 -7.15
CA ALA A 296 -13.19 -5.65 -6.89
C ALA A 296 -13.34 -6.90 -7.78
N SER A 297 -12.19 -7.40 -8.26
CA SER A 297 -12.08 -8.53 -9.18
C SER A 297 -12.56 -8.28 -10.61
N ASN A 298 -11.90 -8.95 -11.57
CA ASN A 298 -12.27 -8.92 -12.99
C ASN A 298 -12.20 -10.31 -13.65
N ARG A 299 -12.60 -11.36 -12.91
CA ARG A 299 -12.48 -12.76 -13.40
C ARG A 299 -13.29 -13.07 -14.66
N ASP A 300 -14.37 -12.33 -14.89
CA ASP A 300 -15.24 -12.46 -16.06
C ASP A 300 -14.94 -11.46 -17.18
N GLY A 301 -13.91 -10.62 -17.01
CA GLY A 301 -13.52 -9.56 -17.94
C GLY A 301 -14.39 -8.29 -17.91
N LYS A 302 -15.58 -8.34 -17.28
CA LYS A 302 -16.66 -7.33 -17.42
C LYS A 302 -16.59 -6.15 -16.44
N ARG A 303 -15.45 -5.93 -15.77
CA ARG A 303 -15.28 -4.81 -14.83
C ARG A 303 -15.45 -3.45 -15.50
N PRO A 304 -14.84 -3.16 -16.68
CA PRO A 304 -14.99 -1.85 -17.32
C PRO A 304 -16.44 -1.53 -17.68
N GLU A 305 -17.22 -2.49 -18.17
CA GLU A 305 -18.62 -2.32 -18.55
C GLU A 305 -19.50 -2.03 -17.32
N ARG A 306 -19.25 -2.73 -16.21
CA ARG A 306 -19.90 -2.45 -14.93
C ARG A 306 -19.54 -1.05 -14.43
N MET A 307 -18.26 -0.68 -14.43
CA MET A 307 -17.82 0.67 -14.05
C MET A 307 -18.50 1.74 -14.92
N ALA A 308 -18.50 1.59 -16.25
CA ALA A 308 -19.15 2.52 -17.17
C ALA A 308 -20.68 2.60 -17.02
N GLN A 309 -21.34 1.54 -16.56
CA GLN A 309 -22.75 1.59 -16.17
C GLN A 309 -22.94 2.47 -14.92
N TRP A 310 -22.16 2.23 -13.87
CA TRP A 310 -22.28 2.96 -12.61
C TRP A 310 -21.82 4.41 -12.70
N GLN A 311 -20.82 4.72 -13.52
CA GLN A 311 -20.41 6.09 -13.84
C GLN A 311 -21.56 6.91 -14.44
N ARG A 312 -22.37 6.30 -15.32
CA ARG A 312 -23.57 6.95 -15.89
C ARG A 312 -24.66 7.20 -14.86
N ILE A 313 -24.80 6.32 -13.86
CA ILE A 313 -25.72 6.52 -12.73
C ILE A 313 -25.20 7.64 -11.81
N ALA A 314 -23.91 7.63 -11.47
CA ALA A 314 -23.28 8.65 -10.63
C ALA A 314 -23.48 10.07 -11.21
N GLY A 315 -23.30 10.21 -12.53
CA GLY A 315 -23.49 11.47 -13.25
C GLY A 315 -24.92 11.77 -13.75
N SER A 316 -25.93 10.93 -13.47
CA SER A 316 -27.28 11.19 -13.97
C SER A 316 -28.01 12.29 -13.16
N PRO A 317 -28.75 13.22 -13.79
CA PRO A 317 -29.66 14.11 -13.08
C PRO A 317 -30.67 13.33 -12.25
N GLY A 318 -30.84 13.69 -10.98
CA GLY A 318 -31.71 12.95 -10.05
C GLY A 318 -31.13 11.62 -9.56
N ASN A 319 -29.81 11.42 -9.61
CA ASN A 319 -29.11 10.27 -9.03
C ASN A 319 -29.51 10.04 -7.55
N GLU A 320 -30.33 9.02 -7.29
CA GLU A 320 -30.83 8.65 -5.96
C GLU A 320 -29.74 8.20 -4.96
N TRP A 321 -28.50 8.03 -5.43
CA TRP A 321 -27.34 7.72 -4.58
C TRP A 321 -26.72 9.00 -3.98
N ASN A 322 -26.92 10.15 -4.63
CA ASN A 322 -26.45 11.45 -4.17
C ASN A 322 -27.42 12.02 -3.12
N LYS A 323 -27.37 11.48 -1.89
CA LYS A 323 -28.21 11.91 -0.76
C LYS A 323 -27.44 12.85 0.19
N PRO A 324 -28.08 13.88 0.78
CA PRO A 324 -27.55 14.60 1.94
C PRO A 324 -27.11 13.64 3.07
N LEU A 325 -26.06 13.98 3.82
CA LEU A 325 -25.50 13.08 4.85
C LEU A 325 -26.55 12.67 5.91
N ASN A 326 -27.43 13.59 6.30
CA ASN A 326 -28.52 13.37 7.25
C ASN A 326 -29.66 12.49 6.71
N GLU A 327 -29.73 12.27 5.40
CA GLU A 327 -30.65 11.30 4.75
C GLU A 327 -30.00 9.92 4.53
N THR A 328 -28.74 9.75 4.94
CA THR A 328 -28.07 8.45 5.03
C THR A 328 -28.17 7.89 6.45
N ARG A 329 -27.89 6.60 6.64
CA ARG A 329 -27.76 6.01 7.99
C ARG A 329 -26.34 6.15 8.57
N TYR A 330 -25.41 6.83 7.89
CA TYR A 330 -24.00 6.92 8.33
C TYR A 330 -23.86 7.50 9.73
N ILE A 331 -24.46 8.66 10.00
CA ILE A 331 -24.36 9.35 11.30
C ILE A 331 -24.77 8.40 12.44
N THR A 332 -25.96 7.80 12.32
CA THR A 332 -26.52 6.92 13.37
C THR A 332 -25.73 5.62 13.54
N GLU A 333 -25.29 5.00 12.45
CA GLU A 333 -24.54 3.74 12.53
C GLU A 333 -23.13 3.93 13.07
N ILE A 334 -22.46 5.03 12.72
CA ILE A 334 -21.07 5.25 13.11
C ILE A 334 -20.97 5.73 14.56
N ASP A 335 -21.90 6.58 15.04
CA ASP A 335 -21.96 6.90 16.47
C ASP A 335 -22.28 5.66 17.33
N GLU A 336 -23.25 4.83 16.90
CA GLU A 336 -23.55 3.57 17.58
C GLU A 336 -22.34 2.63 17.61
N PHE A 337 -21.64 2.46 16.48
CA PHE A 337 -20.44 1.63 16.39
C PHE A 337 -19.37 2.07 17.40
N TRP A 338 -18.98 3.35 17.39
CA TRP A 338 -17.97 3.86 18.30
C TRP A 338 -18.42 3.84 19.76
N ARG A 339 -19.72 4.01 20.04
CA ARG A 339 -20.28 3.84 21.40
C ARG A 339 -20.11 2.39 21.88
N ARG A 340 -20.49 1.40 21.07
CA ARG A 340 -20.46 -0.02 21.43
C ARG A 340 -19.04 -0.56 21.62
N LEU A 341 -18.08 -0.13 20.79
CA LEU A 341 -16.66 -0.44 21.02
C LEU A 341 -16.14 0.19 22.31
N GLY A 342 -16.54 1.42 22.64
CA GLY A 342 -16.18 2.08 23.91
C GLY A 342 -16.77 1.38 25.15
N GLU A 343 -17.93 0.73 25.00
CA GLU A 343 -18.55 -0.11 26.03
C GLU A 343 -17.91 -1.52 26.14
N GLY A 344 -16.96 -1.84 25.27
CA GLY A 344 -16.21 -3.10 25.28
C GLY A 344 -16.89 -4.27 24.55
N GLU A 345 -17.85 -4.00 23.67
CA GLU A 345 -18.42 -5.04 22.79
C GLU A 345 -17.36 -5.56 21.78
N ASP A 346 -17.51 -6.83 21.40
CA ASP A 346 -16.65 -7.46 20.38
C ASP A 346 -16.79 -6.79 19.01
N GLU A 347 -15.66 -6.36 18.43
CA GLU A 347 -15.62 -5.66 17.15
C GLU A 347 -16.29 -6.48 16.03
N GLY A 348 -16.02 -7.79 15.96
CA GLY A 348 -16.60 -8.67 14.95
C GLY A 348 -18.13 -8.72 15.05
N GLY A 349 -18.66 -8.83 16.27
CA GLY A 349 -20.09 -8.77 16.58
C GLY A 349 -20.74 -7.45 16.15
N VAL A 350 -20.16 -6.31 16.53
CA VAL A 350 -20.68 -4.97 16.17
C VAL A 350 -20.63 -4.74 14.66
N VAL A 351 -19.53 -5.11 14.00
CA VAL A 351 -19.37 -5.04 12.53
C VAL A 351 -20.42 -5.90 11.82
N SER A 352 -20.66 -7.12 12.30
CA SER A 352 -21.61 -8.06 11.69
C SER A 352 -23.05 -7.56 11.80
N ASP A 353 -23.48 -7.13 13.00
CA ASP A 353 -24.82 -6.60 13.25
C ASP A 353 -25.09 -5.35 12.40
N ILE A 354 -24.29 -4.29 12.59
CA ILE A 354 -24.46 -3.04 11.82
C ILE A 354 -24.33 -3.33 10.32
N GLY A 355 -23.37 -4.17 9.91
CA GLY A 355 -23.17 -4.64 8.54
C GLY A 355 -24.44 -5.16 7.87
N ALA A 356 -25.16 -6.04 8.55
CA ALA A 356 -26.37 -6.70 8.03
C ALA A 356 -27.60 -5.78 7.91
N ARG A 357 -27.64 -4.65 8.61
CA ARG A 357 -28.79 -3.73 8.59
C ARG A 357 -29.05 -3.15 7.20
N LYS A 358 -30.31 -3.11 6.79
CA LYS A 358 -30.76 -2.51 5.53
C LYS A 358 -30.88 -0.99 5.68
N TRP A 359 -30.69 -0.29 4.57
CA TRP A 359 -31.07 1.12 4.44
C TRP A 359 -32.36 1.16 3.60
N GLU A 360 -33.29 2.01 4.03
CA GLU A 360 -34.57 2.26 3.36
C GLU A 360 -34.42 3.39 2.32
#